data_AF-B1MW39-F1
#
_entry.id   AF-B1MW39-F1
#
_cell.length_a   1.000
_cell.length_b   1.000
_cell.length_c   1.000
_cell.angle_alpha   90.00
_cell.angle_beta   90.00
_cell.angle_gamma   90.00
#
_symmetry.space_group_name_H-M   'P 1'
#
loop_
_entity.id
_entity.type
_entity.pdbx_description
1 polymer ?
#
loop_
_entity_poly.entity_id
_entity_poly.type
_entity_poly.pdbx_seq_one_letter_code
_entity_poly.pdbx_strand_id
1 'polypeptide(L)'
;MLGVNLIRLKKDLLITLMIVIVGSLIGYVFVSDNMQPNLHKNVDLKIEQIWNHNIGIILLIIFGGIITFGLLSCIILFINGLSFGIVMANLSHHMILFVLVPYATLELSAFLVASLMSFSVSRKIKQALCSRQIGYLYKNLGHEKLFLAIIFILLGLSAILEVYL
;
A
#
# COMPACT_ATOMS: atom_id res chain seq x y z
N MET A 1 -6.02 -17.76 -21.69
CA MET A 1 -5.49 -16.46 -21.20
C MET A 1 -5.90 -16.13 -19.76
N LEU A 2 -7.12 -16.42 -19.30
CA LEU A 2 -7.58 -16.17 -17.92
C LEU A 2 -6.72 -16.85 -16.82
N GLY A 3 -6.36 -18.13 -17.00
CA GLY A 3 -5.58 -18.87 -16.00
C GLY A 3 -4.17 -18.29 -15.73
N VAL A 4 -3.48 -17.82 -16.77
CA VAL A 4 -2.13 -17.22 -16.65
C VAL A 4 -2.18 -15.87 -15.91
N ASN A 5 -3.25 -15.08 -16.12
CA ASN A 5 -3.43 -13.82 -15.42
C ASN A 5 -3.76 -14.01 -13.93
N LEU A 6 -4.55 -15.03 -13.59
CA LEU A 6 -4.88 -15.35 -12.20
C LEU A 6 -3.66 -15.83 -11.40
N ILE A 7 -2.83 -16.70 -12.00
CA ILE A 7 -1.59 -17.18 -11.36
C ILE A 7 -0.64 -16.01 -11.10
N ARG A 8 -0.50 -15.09 -12.05
CA ARG A 8 0.34 -13.89 -11.90
C ARG A 8 -0.18 -12.97 -10.80
N LEU A 9 -1.49 -12.70 -10.77
CA LEU A 9 -2.10 -11.87 -9.72
C LEU A 9 -1.89 -12.48 -8.33
N LYS A 10 -2.05 -13.81 -8.19
CA LYS A 10 -1.76 -14.53 -6.93
C LYS A 10 -0.31 -14.37 -6.51
N LYS A 11 0.64 -14.50 -7.45
CA LYS A 11 2.07 -14.33 -7.17
C LYS A 11 2.39 -12.90 -6.73
N ASP A 12 1.85 -11.91 -7.44
CA ASP A 12 2.04 -10.50 -7.10
C ASP A 12 1.49 -10.18 -5.71
N LEU A 13 0.29 -10.67 -5.40
CA LEU A 13 -0.33 -10.53 -4.08
C LEU A 13 0.50 -11.19 -2.98
N LEU A 14 1.03 -12.39 -3.24
CA LEU A 14 1.90 -13.07 -2.28
C LEU A 14 3.17 -12.24 -2.01
N ILE A 15 3.80 -11.70 -3.07
CA ILE A 15 5.01 -10.88 -2.94
C ILE A 15 4.72 -9.63 -2.12
N THR A 16 3.65 -8.89 -2.43
CA THR A 16 3.33 -7.65 -1.72
C THR A 16 2.95 -7.91 -0.27
N LEU A 17 2.19 -8.98 -0.01
CA LEU A 17 1.85 -9.39 1.35
C LEU A 17 3.10 -9.76 2.16
N MET A 18 4.01 -10.55 1.58
CA MET A 18 5.26 -10.92 2.25
C MET A 18 6.12 -9.71 2.56
N ILE A 19 6.19 -8.73 1.66
CA ILE A 19 6.94 -7.49 1.87
C ILE A 19 6.40 -6.71 3.07
N VAL A 20 5.07 -6.55 3.16
CA VAL A 20 4.43 -5.86 4.28
C VAL A 20 4.70 -6.62 5.58
N ILE A 21 4.47 -7.94 5.60
CA ILE A 21 4.71 -8.77 6.80
C ILE A 21 6.17 -8.68 7.26
N VAL A 22 7.13 -8.84 6.36
CA VAL A 22 8.56 -8.77 6.70
C VAL A 22 8.93 -7.37 7.19
N GLY A 23 8.46 -6.31 6.53
CA GLY A 23 8.66 -4.94 6.97
C GLY A 23 8.14 -4.71 8.39
N SER A 24 6.90 -5.14 8.66
CA SER A 24 6.27 -5.01 9.97
C SER A 24 6.96 -5.80 11.06
N LEU A 25 7.39 -7.04 10.79
CA LEU A 25 8.15 -7.84 11.75
C LEU A 25 9.50 -7.18 12.08
N ILE A 26 10.21 -6.68 11.06
CA ILE A 26 11.48 -5.97 11.27
C ILE A 26 11.22 -4.70 12.10
N GLY A 27 10.24 -3.89 11.74
CA GLY A 27 9.90 -2.66 12.47
C GLY A 27 9.54 -2.93 13.93
N TYR A 28 8.81 -4.01 14.21
CA TYR A 28 8.43 -4.40 15.55
C TYR A 28 9.64 -4.81 16.41
N VAL A 29 10.51 -5.67 15.87
CA VAL A 29 11.69 -6.17 16.60
C VAL A 29 12.75 -5.10 16.80
N PHE A 30 12.99 -4.23 15.81
CA PHE A 30 14.08 -3.26 15.87
C PHE A 30 13.86 -2.17 16.93
N VAL A 31 12.60 -1.89 17.26
CA VAL A 31 12.24 -0.82 18.19
C VAL A 31 12.13 -1.29 19.65
N SER A 32 11.86 -2.59 19.90
CA SER A 32 11.84 -3.09 21.28
C SER A 32 13.17 -2.91 22.00
N ASP A 33 14.28 -2.89 21.24
CA ASP A 33 15.62 -2.93 21.83
C ASP A 33 16.36 -1.57 21.79
N ASN A 34 15.99 -0.63 20.90
CA ASN A 34 16.87 0.50 20.57
C ASN A 34 16.22 1.88 20.37
N MET A 35 14.90 2.02 20.39
CA MET A 35 14.24 3.32 20.17
C MET A 35 13.08 3.52 21.14
N GLN A 36 13.17 4.55 21.99
CA GLN A 36 11.98 5.18 22.54
C GLN A 36 11.57 6.27 21.54
N PRO A 37 10.65 6.02 20.60
CA PRO A 37 10.21 7.07 19.71
C PRO A 37 9.61 8.19 20.56
N ASN A 38 10.06 9.42 20.32
CA ASN A 38 9.37 10.60 20.79
C ASN A 38 8.04 10.71 20.04
N LEU A 39 7.05 9.91 20.45
CA LEU A 39 5.65 10.07 20.11
C LEU A 39 5.26 11.48 20.54
N HIS A 40 5.34 12.43 19.61
CA HIS A 40 4.97 13.81 19.89
C HIS A 40 3.51 13.84 20.32
N LYS A 41 3.26 14.51 21.44
CA LYS A 41 1.94 14.76 22.02
C LYS A 41 0.98 15.30 20.95
N ASN A 42 -0.20 14.69 20.88
CA ASN A 42 -1.47 15.19 20.34
C ASN A 42 -1.31 16.28 19.28
N VAL A 43 -0.93 15.87 18.06
CA VAL A 43 -1.17 16.69 16.88
C VAL A 43 -2.63 16.47 16.51
N ASP A 44 -3.45 17.53 16.53
CA ASP A 44 -4.81 17.49 15.98
C ASP A 44 -4.72 17.29 14.47
N LEU A 45 -4.61 16.02 14.05
CA LEU A 45 -4.54 15.64 12.66
C LEU A 45 -5.91 15.85 12.02
N LYS A 46 -5.94 16.68 10.98
CA LYS A 46 -7.16 16.89 10.18
C LYS A 46 -7.29 15.76 9.16
N ILE A 47 -8.54 15.34 8.88
CA ILE A 47 -8.84 14.34 7.84
C ILE A 47 -8.16 14.71 6.51
N GLU A 48 -8.17 15.99 6.15
CA GLU A 48 -7.52 16.49 4.92
C GLU A 48 -6.01 16.20 4.89
N GLN A 49 -5.32 16.32 6.02
CA GLN A 49 -3.87 16.07 6.09
C GLN A 49 -3.56 14.57 5.89
N ILE A 50 -4.32 13.71 6.56
CA ILE A 50 -4.20 12.25 6.44
C ILE A 50 -4.53 11.82 5.00
N TRP A 51 -5.65 12.31 4.47
CA TRP A 51 -6.08 12.02 3.11
C TRP A 51 -5.04 12.44 2.07
N ASN A 52 -4.52 13.67 2.15
CA ASN A 52 -3.52 14.18 1.20
C ASN A 52 -2.20 13.41 1.32
N HIS A 53 -1.78 13.05 2.53
CA HIS A 53 -0.61 12.23 2.75
C HIS A 53 -0.75 10.85 2.09
N ASN A 54 -1.86 10.16 2.37
CA ASN A 54 -2.10 8.81 1.87
C ASN A 54 -2.32 8.79 0.36
N ILE A 55 -3.00 9.78 -0.21
CA ILE A 55 -3.04 9.96 -1.68
C ILE A 55 -1.64 10.15 -2.24
N GLY A 56 -0.80 10.98 -1.62
CA GLY A 56 0.58 11.19 -2.04
C GLY A 56 1.37 9.87 -2.10
N ILE A 57 1.25 9.05 -1.07
CA ILE A 57 1.86 7.70 -1.02
C ILE A 57 1.31 6.82 -2.14
N ILE A 58 -0.01 6.79 -2.35
CA ILE A 58 -0.65 5.95 -3.39
C ILE A 58 -0.20 6.34 -4.78
N LEU A 59 -0.16 7.64 -5.08
CA LEU A 59 0.35 8.14 -6.37
C LEU A 59 1.81 7.72 -6.56
N LEU A 60 2.62 7.81 -5.51
CA LEU A 60 4.02 7.36 -5.54
C LEU A 60 4.13 5.85 -5.79
N ILE A 61 3.29 5.03 -5.13
CA ILE A 61 3.24 3.57 -5.33
C ILE A 61 2.86 3.26 -6.78
N ILE A 62 1.83 3.90 -7.31
CA ILE A 62 1.32 3.63 -8.66
C ILE A 62 2.33 4.09 -9.69
N PHE A 63 2.62 5.39 -9.77
CA PHE A 63 3.47 5.96 -10.82
C PHE A 63 4.93 5.53 -10.67
N GLY A 64 5.46 5.61 -9.45
CA GLY A 64 6.81 5.18 -9.16
C GLY A 64 7.00 3.69 -9.44
N GLY A 65 6.02 2.86 -9.08
CA GLY A 65 6.02 1.45 -9.45
C GLY A 65 5.94 1.23 -10.96
N ILE A 66 5.11 1.97 -11.69
CA ILE A 66 4.99 1.83 -13.14
C ILE A 66 6.33 2.07 -13.84
N ILE A 67 7.03 3.13 -13.44
CA ILE A 67 8.32 3.52 -14.01
C ILE A 67 9.41 2.49 -13.67
N THR A 68 9.38 1.95 -12.46
CA THR A 68 10.39 1.01 -11.94
C THR A 68 10.00 -0.47 -12.11
N PHE A 69 8.96 -0.75 -12.89
CA PHE A 69 8.38 -2.10 -13.05
C PHE A 69 8.05 -2.80 -11.72
N GLY A 70 7.65 -2.01 -10.72
CA GLY A 70 7.16 -2.48 -9.43
C GLY A 70 8.13 -2.40 -8.27
N LEU A 71 9.42 -2.14 -8.53
CA LEU A 71 10.44 -2.11 -7.48
C LEU A 71 10.15 -1.02 -6.42
N LEU A 72 9.77 0.18 -6.87
CA LEU A 72 9.48 1.28 -5.96
C LEU A 72 8.21 1.03 -5.14
N SER A 73 7.18 0.38 -5.71
CA SER A 73 5.99 -0.04 -4.95
C SER A 73 6.38 -0.99 -3.81
N CYS A 74 7.27 -1.95 -4.08
CA CYS A 74 7.79 -2.85 -3.06
C CYS A 74 8.54 -2.12 -1.95
N ILE A 75 9.40 -1.16 -2.30
CA ILE A 75 10.15 -0.36 -1.31
C ILE A 75 9.20 0.45 -0.43
N ILE A 76 8.18 1.10 -1.01
CA ILE A 76 7.21 1.90 -0.26
C ILE A 76 6.35 1.02 0.65
N LEU A 77 5.91 -0.15 0.16
CA LEU A 77 5.19 -1.13 0.99
C LEU A 77 6.05 -1.62 2.16
N PHE A 78 7.34 -1.87 1.92
CA PHE A 78 8.27 -2.26 2.98
C PHE A 78 8.40 -1.17 4.05
N ILE A 79 8.59 0.09 3.63
CA ILE A 79 8.71 1.24 4.54
C ILE A 79 7.42 1.42 5.36
N ASN A 80 6.24 1.34 4.73
CA ASN A 80 4.96 1.45 5.44
C ASN A 80 4.72 0.26 6.37
N GLY A 81 5.10 -0.96 5.95
CA GLY A 81 5.11 -2.13 6.82
C GLY A 81 6.00 -1.92 8.04
N LEU A 82 7.21 -1.40 7.84
CA LEU A 82 8.16 -1.07 8.89
C LEU A 82 7.58 -0.02 9.84
N SER A 83 7.06 1.10 9.35
CA SER A 83 6.38 2.13 10.16
C SER A 83 5.24 1.54 11.00
N PHE A 84 4.41 0.68 10.41
CA PHE A 84 3.35 -0.02 11.14
C PHE A 84 3.92 -0.88 12.28
N GLY A 85 4.97 -1.65 12.03
CA GLY A 85 5.65 -2.46 13.05
C GLY A 85 6.22 -1.62 14.20
N ILE A 86 6.84 -0.49 13.88
CA ILE A 86 7.35 0.48 14.86
C ILE A 86 6.21 1.00 15.75
N VAL A 87 5.11 1.45 15.16
CA VAL A 87 3.97 1.98 15.92
C VAL A 87 3.37 0.88 16.80
N MET A 88 3.24 -0.34 16.28
CA MET A 88 2.73 -1.49 17.03
C MET A 88 3.61 -1.86 18.24
N ALA A 89 4.94 -1.71 18.14
CA ALA A 89 5.85 -1.98 19.26
C ALA A 89 5.74 -0.97 20.42
N ASN A 90 5.17 0.23 20.17
CA ASN A 90 5.14 1.32 21.15
C ASN A 90 3.76 1.65 21.72
N LEU A 91 2.72 0.98 21.22
CA LEU A 91 1.36 1.14 21.71
C LEU A 91 0.99 0.02 22.68
N SER A 92 0.08 0.32 23.61
CA SER A 92 -0.50 -0.73 24.45
C SER A 92 -1.37 -1.67 23.62
N HIS A 93 -1.48 -2.94 24.05
CA HIS A 93 -2.29 -3.96 23.35
C HIS A 93 -3.72 -3.51 23.04
N HIS A 94 -4.34 -2.72 23.94
CA HIS A 94 -5.67 -2.16 23.72
C HIS A 94 -5.71 -1.11 22.60
N MET A 95 -4.74 -0.19 22.57
CA MET A 95 -4.63 0.82 21.51
C MET A 95 -4.34 0.15 20.15
N ILE A 96 -3.55 -0.92 20.13
CA ILE A 96 -3.28 -1.68 18.90
C ILE A 96 -4.58 -2.27 18.34
N LEU A 97 -5.35 -2.98 19.16
CA LEU A 97 -6.55 -3.71 18.72
C LEU A 97 -7.70 -2.79 18.31
N PHE A 98 -7.92 -1.69 19.05
CA PHE A 98 -9.11 -0.86 18.89
C PHE A 98 -8.88 0.45 18.13
N VAL A 99 -7.62 0.88 17.96
CA VAL A 99 -7.30 2.13 17.27
C VAL A 99 -6.43 1.84 16.04
N LEU A 100 -5.23 1.27 16.24
CA LEU A 100 -4.26 1.09 15.16
C LEU A 100 -4.74 0.12 14.07
N VAL A 101 -5.16 -1.09 14.46
CA VAL A 101 -5.54 -2.15 13.51
C VAL A 101 -6.70 -1.71 12.60
N PRO A 102 -7.79 -1.10 13.10
CA PRO A 102 -8.90 -0.66 12.27
C PRO A 102 -8.52 0.25 11.09
N TYR A 103 -7.78 1.33 11.30
CA TYR A 103 -7.41 2.22 10.18
C TYR A 103 -6.22 1.68 9.39
N ALA A 104 -5.16 1.19 10.05
CA ALA A 104 -3.94 0.76 9.38
C ALA A 104 -4.17 -0.46 8.46
N THR A 105 -5.11 -1.35 8.79
CA THR A 105 -5.46 -2.47 7.89
C THR A 105 -6.11 -1.98 6.60
N LEU A 106 -6.96 -0.95 6.66
CA LEU A 106 -7.59 -0.36 5.48
C LEU A 106 -6.56 0.39 4.63
N GLU A 107 -5.70 1.19 5.26
CA GLU A 107 -4.63 1.91 4.59
C GLU A 107 -3.64 0.97 3.88
N LEU A 108 -3.10 -0.01 4.61
CA LEU A 108 -2.17 -0.99 4.04
C LEU A 108 -2.84 -1.81 2.95
N SER A 109 -4.13 -2.14 3.07
CA SER A 109 -4.89 -2.79 1.99
C SER A 109 -4.98 -1.90 0.75
N ALA A 110 -5.20 -0.60 0.91
CA ALA A 110 -5.19 0.34 -0.21
C ALA A 110 -3.80 0.37 -0.91
N PHE A 111 -2.72 0.40 -0.13
CA PHE A 111 -1.35 0.35 -0.66
C PHE A 111 -1.05 -0.97 -1.38
N LEU A 112 -1.53 -2.11 -0.86
CA LEU A 112 -1.41 -3.41 -1.52
C LEU A 112 -2.12 -3.41 -2.88
N VAL A 113 -3.37 -2.92 -2.94
CA VAL A 113 -4.14 -2.83 -4.20
C VAL A 113 -3.46 -1.87 -5.18
N ALA A 114 -2.91 -0.75 -4.71
CA ALA A 114 -2.13 0.18 -5.53
C ALA A 114 -0.88 -0.47 -6.13
N SER A 115 -0.16 -1.29 -5.36
CA SER A 115 0.99 -2.05 -5.86
C SER A 115 0.58 -3.09 -6.91
N LEU A 116 -0.55 -3.79 -6.72
CA LEU A 116 -1.06 -4.76 -7.70
C LEU A 116 -1.46 -4.08 -9.02
N MET A 117 -2.12 -2.92 -8.92
CA MET A 117 -2.42 -2.08 -10.08
C MET A 117 -1.14 -1.68 -10.79
N SER A 118 -0.12 -1.24 -10.06
CA SER A 118 1.18 -0.84 -10.61
C SER A 118 1.84 -1.97 -11.39
N PHE A 119 1.90 -3.19 -10.85
CA PHE A 119 2.46 -4.34 -11.56
C PHE A 119 1.65 -4.71 -12.81
N SER A 120 0.31 -4.67 -12.73
CA SER A 120 -0.57 -4.94 -13.86
C SER A 120 -0.28 -3.99 -15.02
N VAL A 121 -0.26 -2.69 -14.72
CA VAL A 121 -0.01 -1.62 -15.70
C VAL A 121 1.40 -1.72 -16.26
N SER A 122 2.42 -1.89 -15.40
CA SER A 122 3.83 -2.05 -15.79
C SER A 122 4.01 -3.15 -16.84
N ARG A 123 3.36 -4.30 -16.65
CA ARG A 123 3.44 -5.42 -17.60
C ARG A 123 2.72 -5.13 -18.91
N LYS A 124 1.55 -4.49 -18.86
CA LYS A 124 0.81 -4.08 -20.07
C LYS A 124 1.63 -3.09 -20.89
N ILE A 125 2.29 -2.14 -20.23
CA ILE A 125 3.22 -1.19 -20.88
C ILE A 125 4.39 -1.95 -21.50
N LYS A 126 5.07 -2.82 -20.74
CA LYS A 126 6.17 -3.64 -21.28
C LYS A 126 5.74 -4.44 -22.50
N GLN A 127 4.58 -5.08 -22.45
CA GLN A 127 4.05 -5.86 -23.56
C GLN A 127 3.72 -5.01 -24.77
N ALA A 128 3.09 -3.84 -24.58
CA ALA A 128 2.77 -2.90 -25.65
C ALA A 128 4.04 -2.35 -26.32
N LEU A 129 5.10 -2.08 -25.55
CA LEU A 129 6.41 -1.67 -26.06
C LEU A 129 7.06 -2.79 -26.88
N CYS A 130 7.05 -4.02 -26.37
CA CYS A 130 7.61 -5.19 -27.08
C CYS A 130 6.83 -5.52 -28.36
N SER A 131 5.50 -5.41 -28.35
CA SER A 131 4.66 -5.70 -29.53
C SER A 131 4.50 -4.51 -30.48
N ARG A 132 5.01 -3.32 -30.12
CA ARG A 132 4.82 -2.04 -30.84
C ARG A 132 3.35 -1.69 -31.10
N GLN A 133 2.42 -2.19 -30.27
CA GLN A 133 0.98 -1.97 -30.43
C GLN A 133 0.41 -1.20 -29.24
N ILE A 134 0.36 0.12 -29.35
CA ILE A 134 -0.17 1.01 -28.30
C ILE A 134 -1.67 0.75 -28.04
N GLY A 135 -2.43 0.36 -29.08
CA GLY A 135 -3.86 0.01 -28.95
C GLY A 135 -4.14 -1.12 -27.96
N TYR A 136 -3.14 -1.97 -27.66
CA TYR A 136 -3.24 -3.03 -26.66
C TYR A 136 -3.49 -2.50 -25.24
N LEU A 137 -2.92 -1.32 -24.90
CA LEU A 137 -3.10 -0.69 -23.59
C LEU A 137 -4.56 -0.27 -23.37
N TYR A 138 -5.13 0.46 -24.33
CA TYR A 138 -6.49 1.00 -24.22
C TYR A 138 -7.54 -0.11 -24.13
N LYS A 139 -7.39 -1.18 -24.92
CA LYS A 139 -8.34 -2.31 -24.95
C LYS A 139 -8.36 -3.12 -23.66
N ASN A 140 -7.28 -3.10 -22.87
CA ASN A 140 -7.12 -3.97 -21.71
C ASN A 140 -7.15 -3.24 -20.36
N LEU A 141 -7.46 -1.94 -20.30
CA LEU A 141 -7.38 -1.11 -19.08
C LEU A 141 -8.61 -1.20 -18.14
N GLY A 142 -9.42 -2.26 -18.28
CA GLY A 142 -10.72 -2.37 -17.59
C GLY A 142 -10.62 -2.60 -16.08
N HIS A 143 -9.77 -3.51 -15.62
CA HIS A 143 -9.69 -3.89 -14.20
C HIS A 143 -9.00 -2.83 -13.33
N GLU A 144 -8.14 -2.01 -13.92
CA GLU A 144 -7.43 -0.92 -13.24
C GLU A 144 -8.38 0.14 -12.68
N LYS A 145 -9.51 0.40 -13.35
CA LYS A 145 -10.54 1.33 -12.86
C LYS A 145 -11.17 0.82 -11.56
N LEU A 146 -11.41 -0.49 -11.47
CA LEU A 146 -11.94 -1.12 -10.26
C LEU A 146 -10.93 -1.04 -9.11
N PHE A 147 -9.64 -1.28 -9.38
CA PHE A 147 -8.58 -1.11 -8.37
C PHE A 147 -8.53 0.32 -7.85
N LEU A 148 -8.60 1.31 -8.73
CA LEU A 148 -8.62 2.73 -8.33
C LEU A 148 -9.82 3.05 -7.42
N ALA A 149 -11.01 2.54 -7.76
CA ALA A 149 -12.21 2.73 -6.94
C ALA A 149 -12.06 2.08 -5.55
N ILE A 150 -11.57 0.84 -5.48
CA ILE A 150 -11.31 0.13 -4.23
C ILE A 150 -10.31 0.91 -3.36
N ILE A 151 -9.24 1.41 -3.98
CA ILE A 151 -8.22 2.23 -3.31
C ILE A 151 -8.85 3.46 -2.63
N PHE A 152 -9.63 4.26 -3.36
CA PHE A 152 -10.22 5.47 -2.79
C PHE A 152 -11.24 5.18 -1.67
N ILE A 153 -12.00 4.09 -1.79
CA ILE A 153 -12.93 3.66 -0.74
C ILE A 153 -12.15 3.28 0.53
N LEU A 154 -11.10 2.46 0.39
CA LEU A 154 -10.28 2.04 1.52
C LEU A 154 -9.57 3.22 2.20
N LEU A 155 -8.99 4.14 1.42
CA LEU A 155 -8.36 5.35 1.97
C LEU A 155 -9.36 6.25 2.69
N GLY A 156 -10.57 6.40 2.15
CA GLY A 156 -11.60 7.25 2.76
C GLY A 156 -12.06 6.71 4.09
N LEU A 157 -12.30 5.40 4.15
CA LEU A 157 -12.65 4.73 5.40
C LEU A 157 -11.49 4.80 6.41
N SER A 158 -10.25 4.60 5.96
CA SER A 158 -9.07 4.72 6.81
C SER A 158 -8.92 6.11 7.43
N ALA A 159 -9.00 7.17 6.62
CA ALA A 159 -8.84 8.54 7.08
C ALA A 159 -9.95 8.99 8.03
N ILE A 160 -11.17 8.48 7.85
CA ILE A 160 -12.26 8.68 8.81
C ILE A 160 -11.92 7.98 10.13
N LEU A 161 -11.58 6.69 10.09
CA LEU A 161 -11.27 5.93 11.30
C LEU A 161 -10.10 6.53 12.09
N GLU A 162 -9.05 6.99 11.42
CA GLU A 162 -7.85 7.54 12.06
C GLU A 162 -8.11 8.86 12.79
N VAL A 163 -9.12 9.64 12.40
CA VAL A 163 -9.48 10.89 13.10
C VAL A 163 -10.45 10.67 14.25
N TYR A 164 -11.31 9.64 14.15
CA TYR A 164 -12.40 9.43 15.12
C TYR A 164 -12.12 8.34 16.16
N LEU A 165 -11.04 7.55 16.03
CA LEU A 165 -10.59 6.54 16.99
C LEU A 165 -9.35 7.01 17.76
#